data_AF-A0A318UX65-F1
#
_entry.id   AF-A0A318UX65-F1
#
_cell.length_a   1.000
_cell.length_b   1.000
_cell.length_c   1.000
_cell.angle_alpha   90.00
_cell.angle_beta   90.00
_cell.angle_gamma   90.00
#
_symmetry.space_group_name_H-M   'P 1'
#
loop_
_entity.id
_entity.type
_entity.pdbx_description
1 polymer ?
#
loop_
_entity_poly.entity_id
_entity_poly.type
_entity_poly.pdbx_seq_one_letter_code
_entity_poly.pdbx_strand_id
1 'polypeptide(L)'
;MTMTFAERADQLCDRLRDMEHHAEEGDQLFYCAYLLGLLGLHSSVEGEGQEEFDSAFTEILQETLEAEGVSDTDQDSIKALWGQVHSTVA
;
A
#
# COMPACT_ATOMS: atom_id res chain seq x y z
N MET A 1 -15.54 17.73 -0.98
CA MET A 1 -14.77 17.38 0.22
C MET A 1 -13.53 16.70 -0.28
N THR A 2 -12.36 17.22 0.08
CA THR A 2 -11.07 16.57 -0.15
C THR A 2 -10.96 15.38 0.78
N MET A 3 -10.46 14.27 0.26
CA MET A 3 -10.24 13.04 1.02
C MET A 3 -8.98 13.19 1.86
N THR A 4 -9.03 12.89 3.14
CA THR A 4 -7.86 12.92 4.02
C THR A 4 -6.97 11.70 3.79
N PHE A 5 -5.70 11.81 4.19
CA PHE A 5 -4.75 10.68 4.15
C PHE A 5 -5.24 9.50 4.97
N ALA A 6 -5.83 9.74 6.14
CA ALA A 6 -6.42 8.70 6.98
C ALA A 6 -7.57 7.96 6.25
N GLU A 7 -8.50 8.71 5.62
CA GLU A 7 -9.58 8.09 4.83
C GLU A 7 -9.02 7.30 3.64
N ARG A 8 -7.94 7.79 3.00
CA ARG A 8 -7.32 7.10 1.86
C ARG A 8 -6.66 5.81 2.30
N ALA A 9 -5.90 5.86 3.39
CA ALA A 9 -5.30 4.69 3.99
C ALA A 9 -6.34 3.65 4.39
N ASP A 10 -7.47 4.06 5.00
CA ASP A 10 -8.56 3.14 5.36
C ASP A 10 -9.15 2.44 4.12
N GLN A 11 -9.42 3.18 3.04
CA GLN A 11 -9.92 2.56 1.78
C GLN A 11 -8.93 1.55 1.19
N LEU A 12 -7.63 1.88 1.20
CA LEU A 12 -6.59 0.99 0.70
C LEU A 12 -6.43 -0.24 1.60
N CYS A 13 -6.54 -0.07 2.91
CA CYS A 13 -6.53 -1.17 3.87
C CYS A 13 -7.70 -2.13 3.66
N ASP A 14 -8.91 -1.63 3.47
CA ASP A 14 -10.07 -2.48 3.21
C ASP A 14 -9.92 -3.25 1.88
N ARG A 15 -9.35 -2.61 0.85
CA ARG A 15 -9.02 -3.30 -0.41
C ARG A 15 -7.99 -4.40 -0.23
N LEU A 16 -6.90 -4.11 0.49
CA LEU A 16 -5.85 -5.09 0.76
C LEU A 16 -6.40 -6.28 1.55
N ARG A 17 -7.30 -6.05 2.51
CA ARG A 17 -8.00 -7.12 3.24
C ARG A 17 -8.90 -7.94 2.34
N ASP A 18 -9.63 -7.32 1.42
CA ASP A 18 -10.44 -8.05 0.44
C ASP A 18 -9.57 -8.90 -0.49
N MET A 19 -8.44 -8.36 -0.95
CA MET A 19 -7.45 -9.10 -1.74
C MET A 19 -6.79 -10.23 -0.95
N GLU A 20 -6.48 -10.01 0.34
CA GLU A 20 -5.99 -11.03 1.27
C GLU A 20 -7.01 -12.16 1.41
N HIS A 21 -8.30 -11.85 1.53
CA HIS A 21 -9.39 -12.83 1.62
C HIS A 21 -9.56 -13.66 0.34
N HIS A 22 -9.25 -13.10 -0.83
CA HIS A 22 -9.31 -13.80 -2.12
C HIS A 22 -7.98 -14.48 -2.50
N ALA A 23 -6.88 -14.18 -1.80
CA ALA A 23 -5.59 -14.82 -2.05
C ALA A 23 -5.62 -16.24 -1.45
N GLU A 24 -5.67 -17.25 -2.31
CA GLU A 24 -5.85 -18.63 -1.87
C GLU A 24 -4.59 -19.23 -1.21
N GLU A 25 -3.37 -18.73 -1.45
CA GLU A 25 -2.12 -19.15 -0.77
C GLU A 25 -0.89 -18.27 -1.14
N GLY A 26 0.13 -18.21 -0.27
CA GLY A 26 1.51 -17.83 -0.63
C GLY A 26 1.99 -16.41 -0.29
N ASP A 27 3.03 -15.96 -1.01
CA ASP A 27 3.73 -14.66 -0.80
C ASP A 27 2.81 -13.44 -0.92
N GLN A 28 1.67 -13.59 -1.60
CA GLN A 28 0.68 -12.53 -1.76
C GLN A 28 0.03 -12.10 -0.43
N LEU A 29 -0.21 -13.04 0.49
CA LEU A 29 -0.67 -12.72 1.85
C LEU A 29 0.39 -11.91 2.62
N PHE A 30 1.67 -12.27 2.45
CA PHE A 30 2.78 -11.55 3.05
C PHE A 30 2.88 -10.12 2.50
N TYR A 31 2.78 -9.93 1.18
CA TYR A 31 2.79 -8.61 0.56
C TYR A 31 1.60 -7.75 0.99
N CYS A 32 0.39 -8.33 1.10
CA CYS A 32 -0.78 -7.64 1.62
C CYS A 32 -0.56 -7.18 3.06
N ALA A 33 -0.10 -8.06 3.94
CA ALA A 33 0.18 -7.74 5.33
C ALA A 33 1.27 -6.66 5.48
N TYR A 34 2.30 -6.69 4.64
CA TYR A 34 3.36 -5.68 4.61
C TYR A 34 2.82 -4.30 4.24
N LEU A 35 2.03 -4.20 3.16
CA LEU A 35 1.40 -2.95 2.75
C LEU A 35 0.42 -2.43 3.81
N LEU A 36 -0.37 -3.32 4.43
CA LEU A 36 -1.27 -2.96 5.53
C LEU A 36 -0.53 -2.35 6.72
N GLY A 37 0.62 -2.91 7.09
CA GLY A 37 1.46 -2.39 8.17
C GLY A 37 1.97 -0.98 7.86
N LEU A 38 2.51 -0.77 6.67
CA LEU A 38 3.02 0.54 6.23
C LEU A 38 1.90 1.59 6.11
N LEU A 39 0.74 1.22 5.56
CA LEU A 39 -0.41 2.11 5.46
C LEU A 39 -0.90 2.54 6.84
N GLY A 40 -0.89 1.64 7.83
CA GLY A 40 -1.24 1.96 9.21
C GLY A 40 -0.28 2.96 9.87
N LEU A 41 1.00 2.98 9.47
CA LEU A 41 1.96 3.99 9.92
C LEU A 41 1.75 5.33 9.19
N HIS A 42 1.53 5.28 7.88
CA HIS A 42 1.38 6.48 7.06
C HIS A 42 0.03 7.19 7.25
N SER A 43 -1.02 6.47 7.67
CA SER A 43 -2.34 7.05 7.95
C SER A 43 -2.34 8.11 9.06
N SER A 44 -1.32 8.10 9.92
CA SER A 44 -1.13 9.08 10.99
C SER A 44 -0.53 10.40 10.51
N VAL A 45 -0.13 10.50 9.24
CA VAL A 45 0.40 11.72 8.64
C VAL A 45 -0.75 12.68 8.33
N GLU A 46 -0.60 13.94 8.74
CA GLU A 46 -1.55 14.99 8.39
C GLU A 46 -1.38 15.36 6.91
N GLY A 47 -2.43 15.16 6.12
CA GLY A 47 -2.46 15.46 4.69
C GLY A 47 -3.83 15.23 4.07
N GLU A 48 -4.03 15.81 2.89
CA GLU A 48 -5.25 15.68 2.10
C GLU A 48 -4.89 15.48 0.62
N GLY A 49 -5.72 14.70 -0.08
CA GLY A 49 -5.55 14.42 -1.49
C GLY A 49 -5.17 12.96 -1.75
N GLN A 50 -5.92 12.31 -2.63
CA GLN A 50 -5.67 10.94 -3.03
C GLN A 50 -4.32 10.81 -3.75
N GLU A 51 -4.06 11.66 -4.76
CA GLU A 51 -2.83 11.61 -5.55
C GLU A 51 -1.60 11.94 -4.69
N GLU A 52 -1.73 12.88 -3.76
CA GLU A 52 -0.66 13.25 -2.83
C GLU A 52 -0.31 12.10 -1.89
N PHE A 53 -1.33 11.42 -1.33
CA PHE A 53 -1.12 10.23 -0.51
C PHE A 53 -0.47 9.10 -1.32
N ASP A 54 -1.01 8.80 -2.50
CA ASP A 54 -0.56 7.68 -3.31
C ASP A 54 0.91 7.91 -3.75
N SER A 55 1.29 9.15 -4.09
CA SER A 55 2.67 9.52 -4.42
C SER A 55 3.60 9.40 -3.20
N ALA A 56 3.23 10.03 -2.08
CA ALA A 56 4.04 10.01 -0.85
C ALA A 56 4.24 8.59 -0.32
N PHE A 57 3.18 7.77 -0.33
CA PHE A 57 3.25 6.38 0.08
C PHE A 57 4.13 5.55 -0.86
N THR A 58 4.07 5.79 -2.18
CA THR A 58 4.92 5.08 -3.15
C THR A 58 6.41 5.34 -2.90
N GLU A 59 6.78 6.58 -2.59
CA GLU A 59 8.16 6.94 -2.24
C GLU A 59 8.60 6.23 -0.95
N ILE A 60 7.80 6.33 0.12
CA ILE A 60 8.09 5.69 1.41
C ILE A 60 8.18 4.17 1.28
N LEU A 61 7.29 3.56 0.50
CA LEU A 61 7.30 2.13 0.23
C LEU A 61 8.63 1.73 -0.41
N GLN A 62 9.06 2.45 -1.44
CA GLN A 62 10.34 2.19 -2.09
C GLN A 62 11.52 2.35 -1.12
N GLU A 63 11.59 3.47 -0.39
CA GLU A 63 12.68 3.71 0.57
C GLU A 63 12.73 2.63 1.65
N THR A 64 11.58 2.18 2.15
CA THR A 64 11.49 1.14 3.18
C THR A 64 11.99 -0.19 2.64
N LEU A 65 11.55 -0.59 1.44
CA LEU A 65 11.98 -1.83 0.79
C LEU A 65 13.50 -1.88 0.58
N GLU A 66 14.08 -0.77 0.14
CA GLU A 66 15.53 -0.63 -0.04
C GLU A 66 16.29 -0.66 1.29
N ALA A 67 15.75 0.01 2.33
CA ALA A 67 16.34 0.06 3.65
C ALA A 67 16.31 -1.30 4.39
N GLU A 68 15.25 -2.07 4.20
CA GLU A 68 15.09 -3.41 4.78
C GLU A 68 15.85 -4.49 3.99
N GLY A 69 16.42 -4.15 2.84
CA GLY A 69 17.17 -5.09 2.00
C GLY A 69 16.27 -6.18 1.41
N VAL A 70 15.01 -5.83 1.12
CA VAL A 70 14.04 -6.72 0.47
C VAL A 70 14.56 -7.07 -0.93
N SER A 71 14.42 -8.34 -1.33
CA SER A 71 14.95 -8.81 -2.61
C SER A 71 14.26 -8.11 -3.78
N ASP A 72 14.97 -7.88 -4.89
CA ASP A 72 14.38 -7.19 -6.07
C ASP A 72 13.07 -7.85 -6.53
N THR A 73 12.99 -9.19 -6.43
CA THR A 73 11.78 -9.95 -6.78
C THR A 73 10.59 -9.64 -5.87
N ASP A 74 10.83 -9.54 -4.57
CA ASP A 74 9.79 -9.19 -3.60
C ASP A 74 9.41 -7.71 -3.74
N GLN A 75 10.39 -6.83 -4.01
CA GLN A 75 10.12 -5.41 -4.27
C GLN A 75 9.20 -5.23 -5.48
N ASP A 76 9.50 -5.89 -6.61
CA ASP A 76 8.66 -5.85 -7.81
C ASP A 76 7.26 -6.39 -7.52
N SER A 77 7.15 -7.47 -6.74
CA SER A 77 5.87 -8.07 -6.37
C SER A 77 5.03 -7.15 -5.48
N ILE A 78 5.65 -6.52 -4.48
CA ILE A 78 5.00 -5.57 -3.56
C ILE A 78 4.58 -4.30 -4.32
N LYS A 79 5.44 -3.77 -5.21
CA LYS A 79 5.12 -2.61 -6.05
C LYS A 79 4.00 -2.92 -7.04
N ALA A 80 3.99 -4.11 -7.63
CA ALA A 80 2.92 -4.55 -8.52
C ALA A 80 1.58 -4.70 -7.77
N LEU A 81 1.61 -5.22 -6.54
CA LEU A 81 0.44 -5.30 -5.68
C LEU A 81 -0.06 -3.89 -5.31
N TRP A 82 0.83 -3.02 -4.88
CA TRP A 82 0.51 -1.63 -4.56
C TRP A 82 -0.12 -0.92 -5.76
N GLY A 83 0.43 -1.10 -6.96
CA GLY A 83 -0.13 -0.63 -8.23
C GLY A 83 -1.59 -1.04 -8.40
N GLN A 84 -1.91 -2.32 -8.21
CA GLN A 84 -3.29 -2.83 -8.32
C GLN A 84 -4.23 -2.23 -7.28
N VAL A 85 -3.75 -2.00 -6.06
CA VAL A 85 -4.55 -1.50 -4.94
C VAL A 85 -4.93 -0.02 -5.15
N HIS A 86 -3.97 0.81 -5.59
CA HIS A 86 -4.20 2.24 -5.75
C HIS A 86 -4.74 2.64 -7.15
N SER A 87 -4.44 1.87 -8.21
CA SER A 87 -4.74 2.25 -9.61
C SER A 87 -6.18 2.00 -10.09
N THR A 88 -7.13 1.62 -9.24
CA THR A 88 -8.53 1.47 -9.68
C THR A 88 -9.25 2.83 -9.71
N VAL A 89 -8.90 3.64 -10.70
CA VAL A 89 -9.76 4.63 -11.36
C VAL A 89 -9.47 4.55 -12.86
N ALA A 90 -10.34 3.85 -13.59
CA ALA A 90 -10.65 4.12 -14.98
C ALA A 90 -12.17 4.07 -15.14
#